data_AF-A0A524Q1Q7-F1
#
_entry.id   AF-A0A524Q1Q7-F1
#
_cell.length_a   1.000
_cell.length_b   1.000
_cell.length_c   1.000
_cell.angle_alpha   90.00
_cell.angle_beta   90.00
_cell.angle_gamma   90.00
#
_symmetry.space_group_name_H-M   'P 1'
#
loop_
_entity.id
_entity.type
_entity.pdbx_description
1 polymer ?
#
loop_
_entity_poly.entity_id
_entity_poly.type
_entity_poly.pdbx_seq_one_letter_code
_entity_poly.pdbx_strand_id
1 'polypeptide(L)'
;MGDPKGFLKTRRQESGYRPVEERISDYGEVEQLLPDDARRVQASRCMDCGVPFCHWGCPVVNIMPEWQDRLYRGDWEGAYKILQETNNFPEFTGRICPAPCEASCVLSINDEPVTIRQNELAVIEKAFSLGLVRPTPPAQRSGKKVAIIGGGPAGLACADLLNRAGHTVTLFEAEDRVGGYLRYGIPDFKLSKSIIDRRLAILMAEGIIIRTKTTVGRDLPVTALSKDFDAACIAIGAREARVLSVPGRDLKGIHFAMEYLEQQNRVVAGDAIPEEELIRAYDRHVIVIGGGDTGADCVGTANRQGARSVTQLELLPQPPAGRSEKEPWPLWPRLLKTSSS
;
A
#
# COMPACT_ATOMS: atom_id res chain seq x y z
N MET A 1 0.39 10.51 -26.79
CA MET A 1 1.32 11.52 -26.26
C MET A 1 0.55 12.70 -25.71
N GLY A 2 0.82 13.05 -24.44
CA GLY A 2 0.32 14.25 -23.79
C GLY A 2 0.92 15.52 -24.41
N ASP A 3 1.41 16.48 -23.61
CA ASP A 3 2.19 17.60 -24.14
C ASP A 3 3.59 17.13 -24.56
N PRO A 4 3.97 17.14 -25.86
CA PRO A 4 5.30 16.71 -26.31
C PRO A 4 6.46 17.52 -25.71
N LYS A 5 6.17 18.68 -25.12
CA LYS A 5 7.14 19.56 -24.46
C LYS A 5 6.81 19.78 -22.97
N GLY A 6 5.87 19.02 -22.40
CA GLY A 6 5.41 19.25 -21.03
C GLY A 6 6.53 19.15 -20.01
N PHE A 7 7.40 18.15 -20.16
CA PHE A 7 8.59 17.97 -19.31
C PHE A 7 9.60 19.12 -19.37
N LEU A 8 9.66 19.88 -20.47
CA LEU A 8 10.56 21.03 -20.60
C LEU A 8 10.00 22.29 -19.93
N LYS A 9 8.68 22.40 -19.80
CA LYS A 9 7.99 23.64 -19.36
C LYS A 9 7.51 23.55 -17.92
N THR A 10 7.09 22.38 -17.48
CA THR A 10 6.50 22.14 -16.18
C THR A 10 7.56 21.57 -15.26
N ARG A 11 7.78 22.13 -14.06
CA ARG A 11 8.62 21.51 -13.02
C ARG A 11 7.83 20.45 -12.23
N ARG A 12 8.53 19.47 -11.67
CA ARG A 12 7.91 18.45 -10.81
C ARG A 12 7.33 19.14 -9.58
N GLN A 13 6.08 18.83 -9.28
CA GLN A 13 5.40 19.29 -8.09
C GLN A 13 4.79 18.06 -7.40
N GLU A 14 5.32 17.73 -6.22
CA GLU A 14 4.70 16.75 -5.34
C GLU A 14 3.49 17.36 -4.64
N SER A 15 2.56 16.52 -4.18
CA SER A 15 1.40 16.99 -3.43
C SER A 15 1.72 17.57 -2.06
N GLY A 16 2.91 17.27 -1.52
CA GLY A 16 3.30 17.70 -0.20
C GLY A 16 2.54 16.97 0.92
N TYR A 17 2.81 17.39 2.14
CA TYR A 17 2.24 16.80 3.35
C TYR A 17 1.55 17.87 4.18
N ARG A 18 0.61 17.44 5.04
CA ARG A 18 0.06 18.30 6.10
C ARG A 18 1.19 18.89 6.96
N PRO A 19 1.02 20.10 7.53
CA PRO A 19 1.98 20.69 8.46
C PRO A 19 2.35 19.73 9.60
N VAL A 20 3.60 19.81 10.08
CA VAL A 20 4.12 18.86 11.07
C VAL A 20 3.32 18.94 12.37
N GLU A 21 3.01 20.16 12.81
CA GLU A 21 2.31 20.47 14.04
C GLU A 21 0.88 19.89 14.06
N GLU A 22 0.25 19.83 12.89
CA GLU A 22 -1.07 19.21 12.71
C GLU A 22 -0.96 17.69 12.69
N ARG A 23 -0.08 17.14 11.83
CA ARG A 23 -0.08 15.69 11.54
C ARG A 23 0.50 14.79 12.64
N ILE A 24 1.20 15.37 13.63
CA ILE A 24 1.66 14.64 14.82
C ILE A 24 0.58 14.54 15.90
N SER A 25 -0.49 15.32 15.79
CA SER A 25 -1.56 15.40 16.79
C SER A 25 -2.73 14.43 16.48
N ASP A 26 -2.69 13.76 15.34
CA ASP A 26 -3.71 12.80 14.90
C ASP A 26 -3.11 11.64 14.08
N TYR A 27 -3.97 10.69 13.70
CA TYR A 27 -3.63 9.52 12.87
C TYR A 27 -4.18 9.62 11.45
N GLY A 28 -4.60 10.80 11.00
CA GLY A 28 -5.12 11.03 9.66
C GLY A 28 -4.03 10.96 8.59
N GLU A 29 -4.44 10.77 7.32
CA GLU A 29 -3.53 10.66 6.18
C GLU A 29 -2.62 11.89 6.06
N VAL A 30 -1.30 11.70 5.97
CA VAL A 30 -0.33 12.81 5.97
C VAL A 30 -0.12 13.43 4.60
N GLU A 31 -0.19 12.63 3.54
CA GLU A 31 0.02 13.07 2.16
C GLU A 31 -1.25 13.75 1.64
N GLN A 32 -1.07 14.89 0.99
CA GLN A 32 -2.18 15.63 0.39
C GLN A 32 -2.39 15.23 -1.07
N LEU A 33 -3.45 15.72 -1.69
CA LEU A 33 -3.65 15.64 -3.14
C LEU A 33 -3.48 17.03 -3.75
N LEU A 34 -2.86 17.08 -4.93
CA LEU A 34 -2.91 18.29 -5.76
C LEU A 34 -4.33 18.49 -6.31
N PRO A 35 -4.76 19.75 -6.52
CA PRO A 35 -5.96 20.04 -7.29
C PRO A 35 -5.90 19.43 -8.69
N ASP A 36 -7.06 19.08 -9.24
CA ASP A 36 -7.21 18.40 -10.54
C ASP A 36 -6.40 19.06 -11.65
N ASP A 37 -6.45 20.39 -11.80
CA ASP A 37 -5.72 21.10 -12.85
C ASP A 37 -4.19 21.01 -12.67
N ALA A 38 -3.70 21.15 -11.44
CA ALA A 38 -2.28 20.97 -11.14
C ALA A 38 -1.85 19.51 -11.39
N ARG A 39 -2.71 18.54 -11.06
CA ARG A 39 -2.45 17.13 -11.32
C ARG A 39 -2.39 16.81 -12.81
N ARG A 40 -3.29 17.37 -13.61
CA ARG A 40 -3.27 17.26 -15.08
C ARG A 40 -1.98 17.84 -15.65
N VAL A 41 -1.54 18.98 -15.13
CA VAL A 41 -0.25 19.59 -15.51
C VAL A 41 0.93 18.67 -15.15
N GLN A 42 0.93 18.00 -13.99
CA GLN A 42 1.98 17.03 -13.66
C GLN A 42 1.97 15.80 -14.59
N ALA A 43 0.81 15.32 -15.02
CA ALA A 43 0.69 14.23 -15.99
C ALA A 43 1.27 14.61 -17.37
N SER A 44 1.27 15.90 -17.73
CA SER A 44 1.84 16.39 -19.00
C SER A 44 3.36 16.22 -19.10
N ARG A 45 4.07 16.01 -17.97
CA ARG A 45 5.50 15.69 -17.96
C ARG A 45 5.82 14.33 -18.59
N CYS A 46 4.84 13.44 -18.79
CA CYS A 46 5.09 12.16 -19.45
C CYS A 46 5.55 12.36 -20.91
N MET A 47 6.71 11.80 -21.26
CA MET A 47 7.30 11.92 -22.60
C MET A 47 6.70 10.94 -23.63
N ASP A 48 5.81 10.04 -23.22
CA ASP A 48 5.28 8.96 -24.07
C ASP A 48 6.40 8.19 -24.80
N CYS A 49 7.37 7.71 -24.01
CA CYS A 49 8.59 7.09 -24.52
C CYS A 49 8.28 5.84 -25.36
N GLY A 50 8.91 5.69 -26.52
CA GLY A 50 8.75 4.49 -27.35
C GLY A 50 9.16 3.19 -26.65
N VAL A 51 10.11 3.25 -25.71
CA VAL A 51 10.40 2.16 -24.77
C VAL A 51 10.10 2.66 -23.34
N PRO A 52 8.91 2.38 -22.80
CA PRO A 52 8.50 2.88 -21.50
C PRO A 52 9.11 2.05 -20.36
N PHE A 53 10.32 2.39 -19.92
CA PHE A 53 10.99 1.72 -18.78
C PHE A 53 10.20 1.79 -17.47
N CYS A 54 9.26 2.73 -17.33
CA CYS A 54 8.32 2.76 -16.21
C CYS A 54 7.41 1.52 -16.14
N HIS A 55 7.05 0.92 -17.29
CA HIS A 55 6.27 -0.33 -17.32
C HIS A 55 7.05 -1.47 -16.69
N TRP A 56 8.31 -1.61 -17.10
CA TRP A 56 9.22 -2.65 -16.63
C TRP A 56 9.62 -2.47 -15.17
N GLY A 57 9.71 -1.22 -14.71
CA GLY A 57 9.95 -0.91 -13.30
C GLY A 57 8.75 -1.19 -12.39
N CYS A 58 7.55 -1.37 -12.95
CA CYS A 58 6.34 -1.64 -12.18
C CYS A 58 6.08 -3.14 -12.05
N PRO A 59 5.98 -3.69 -10.83
CA PRO A 59 5.73 -5.12 -10.64
C PRO A 59 4.40 -5.62 -11.22
N VAL A 60 3.40 -4.75 -11.35
CA VAL A 60 2.11 -5.08 -11.98
C VAL A 60 2.06 -4.68 -13.46
N VAL A 61 3.19 -4.24 -14.03
CA VAL A 61 3.37 -3.91 -15.45
C VAL A 61 2.31 -2.91 -15.93
N ASN A 62 2.07 -1.89 -15.11
CA ASN A 62 1.07 -0.87 -15.39
C ASN A 62 1.43 -0.04 -16.63
N ILE A 63 0.40 0.49 -17.30
CA ILE A 63 0.45 1.04 -18.65
C ILE A 63 0.39 2.58 -18.56
N MET A 64 1.44 3.17 -17.97
CA MET A 64 1.39 4.55 -17.46
C MET A 64 1.30 5.67 -18.49
N PRO A 65 2.04 5.67 -19.60
CA PRO A 65 1.89 6.68 -20.64
C PRO A 65 0.44 6.82 -21.10
N GLU A 66 -0.28 5.71 -21.24
CA GLU A 66 -1.65 5.68 -21.75
C GLU A 66 -2.64 6.28 -20.75
N TRP A 67 -2.64 5.85 -19.49
CA TRP A 67 -3.55 6.46 -18.51
C TRP A 67 -3.12 7.86 -18.09
N GLN A 68 -1.83 8.22 -18.18
CA GLN A 68 -1.35 9.59 -17.94
C GLN A 68 -1.74 10.55 -19.07
N ASP A 69 -1.74 10.10 -20.33
CA ASP A 69 -2.25 10.90 -21.45
C ASP A 69 -3.74 11.20 -21.27
N ARG A 70 -4.53 10.21 -20.84
CA ARG A 70 -5.95 10.38 -20.50
C ARG A 70 -6.13 11.36 -19.34
N LEU A 71 -5.36 11.19 -18.26
CA LEU A 71 -5.33 12.10 -17.12
C LEU A 71 -5.04 13.54 -17.57
N TYR A 72 -3.98 13.77 -18.35
CA TYR A 72 -3.63 15.09 -18.87
C TYR A 72 -4.80 15.76 -19.63
N ARG A 73 -5.46 14.99 -20.50
CA ARG A 73 -6.63 15.45 -21.28
C ARG A 73 -7.87 15.72 -20.43
N GLY A 74 -7.87 15.35 -19.15
CA GLY A 74 -9.03 15.42 -18.26
C GLY A 74 -10.03 14.27 -18.45
N ASP A 75 -9.64 13.23 -19.18
CA ASP A 75 -10.43 11.99 -19.35
C ASP A 75 -10.19 11.04 -18.17
N TRP A 76 -10.75 11.41 -17.02
CA TRP A 76 -10.58 10.66 -15.76
C TRP A 76 -11.16 9.25 -15.82
N GLU A 77 -12.29 9.07 -16.50
CA GLU A 77 -12.91 7.76 -16.68
C GLU A 77 -12.05 6.85 -17.56
N GLY A 78 -11.55 7.37 -18.69
CA GLY A 78 -10.62 6.64 -19.55
C GLY A 78 -9.32 6.29 -18.84
N ALA A 79 -8.76 7.21 -18.06
CA ALA A 79 -7.56 6.96 -17.26
C ALA A 79 -7.80 5.83 -16.24
N TYR A 80 -8.91 5.87 -15.51
CA TYR A 80 -9.28 4.84 -14.54
C TYR A 80 -9.49 3.48 -15.19
N LYS A 81 -10.20 3.41 -16.32
CA LYS A 81 -10.44 2.16 -17.05
C LYS A 81 -9.13 1.49 -17.44
N ILE A 82 -8.15 2.23 -17.95
CA ILE A 82 -6.83 1.68 -18.32
C ILE A 82 -6.06 1.26 -17.05
N LEU A 83 -6.07 2.09 -16.01
CA LEU A 83 -5.36 1.83 -14.76
C LEU A 83 -5.80 0.52 -14.09
N GLN A 84 -7.11 0.23 -14.06
CA GLN A 84 -7.64 -0.96 -13.41
C GLN A 84 -7.33 -2.27 -14.17
N GLU A 85 -6.93 -2.21 -15.45
CA GLU A 85 -6.66 -3.42 -16.25
C GLU A 85 -5.47 -4.22 -15.70
N THR A 86 -4.52 -3.53 -15.05
CA THR A 86 -3.28 -4.15 -14.55
C THR A 86 -3.17 -4.13 -13.03
N ASN A 87 -3.86 -3.22 -12.35
CA ASN A 87 -3.79 -3.07 -10.91
C ASN A 87 -5.17 -3.18 -10.27
N ASN A 88 -5.36 -4.20 -9.43
CA ASN A 88 -6.60 -4.40 -8.67
C ASN A 88 -6.85 -3.28 -7.65
N PHE A 89 -5.79 -2.71 -7.07
CA PHE A 89 -5.90 -1.76 -5.95
C PHE A 89 -5.00 -0.52 -6.11
N PRO A 90 -5.26 0.34 -7.11
CA PRO A 90 -4.52 1.59 -7.28
C PRO A 90 -4.60 2.51 -6.06
N GLU A 91 -5.66 2.43 -5.26
CA GLU A 91 -5.82 3.19 -4.03
C GLU A 91 -4.85 2.75 -2.91
N PHE A 92 -4.35 1.51 -2.95
CA PHE A 92 -3.34 1.03 -2.01
C PHE A 92 -1.95 1.41 -2.53
N THR A 93 -1.63 1.02 -3.78
CA THR A 93 -0.31 1.28 -4.38
C THR A 93 -0.03 2.78 -4.51
N GLY A 94 -1.02 3.58 -4.89
CA GLY A 94 -0.88 5.05 -4.97
C GLY A 94 -0.49 5.71 -3.63
N ARG A 95 -0.76 5.04 -2.50
CA ARG A 95 -0.38 5.52 -1.16
C ARG A 95 0.97 4.96 -0.71
N ILE A 96 1.15 3.65 -0.80
CA ILE A 96 2.25 2.97 -0.10
C ILE A 96 3.37 2.46 -1.01
N CYS A 97 3.19 2.48 -2.34
CA CYS A 97 4.21 2.00 -3.25
C CYS A 97 5.46 2.90 -3.18
N PRO A 98 6.69 2.32 -3.18
CA PRO A 98 7.90 3.11 -3.20
C PRO A 98 8.27 3.64 -4.61
N ALA A 99 7.31 3.62 -5.54
CA ALA A 99 7.39 4.15 -6.90
C ALA A 99 8.64 3.71 -7.71
N PRO A 100 8.93 2.40 -7.85
CA PRO A 100 10.06 1.93 -8.64
C PRO A 100 9.97 2.36 -10.12
N CYS A 101 8.76 2.58 -10.63
CA CYS A 101 8.48 3.14 -11.95
C CYS A 101 8.97 4.59 -12.13
N GLU A 102 9.03 5.38 -11.06
CA GLU A 102 9.61 6.73 -11.10
C GLU A 102 11.13 6.65 -11.18
N ALA A 103 11.75 5.69 -10.47
CA ALA A 103 13.18 5.45 -10.56
C ALA A 103 13.62 4.94 -11.94
N SER A 104 12.78 4.18 -12.65
CA SER A 104 13.05 3.72 -14.01
C SER A 104 12.57 4.69 -15.09
N CYS A 105 11.92 5.81 -14.74
CA CYS A 105 11.45 6.79 -15.70
C CYS A 105 12.62 7.35 -16.52
N VAL A 106 12.47 7.49 -17.84
CA VAL A 106 13.54 8.03 -18.72
C VAL A 106 13.91 9.47 -18.33
N LEU A 107 12.97 10.27 -17.80
CA LEU A 107 13.28 11.61 -17.30
C LEU A 107 14.30 11.56 -16.15
N SER A 108 14.26 10.54 -15.30
CA SER A 108 15.16 10.40 -14.14
C SER A 108 16.65 10.25 -14.49
N ILE A 109 16.98 10.13 -15.79
CA ILE A 109 18.37 10.17 -16.26
C ILE A 109 18.95 11.60 -16.11
N ASN A 110 18.18 12.64 -16.43
CA ASN A 110 18.68 14.02 -16.55
C ASN A 110 17.82 15.08 -15.85
N ASP A 111 16.62 14.74 -15.39
CA ASP A 111 15.68 15.62 -14.69
C ASP A 111 14.86 14.81 -13.67
N GLU A 112 13.96 15.45 -12.95
CA GLU A 112 13.09 14.74 -12.01
C GLU A 112 12.05 13.86 -12.74
N PRO A 113 11.71 12.66 -12.21
CA PRO A 113 10.76 11.78 -12.84
C PRO A 113 9.33 12.34 -12.85
N VAL A 114 8.46 11.76 -13.66
CA VAL A 114 7.01 12.02 -13.57
C VAL A 114 6.50 11.52 -12.22
N THR A 115 5.54 12.21 -11.59
CA THR A 115 4.91 11.82 -10.31
C THR A 115 3.89 10.69 -10.49
N ILE A 116 4.34 9.56 -11.06
CA ILE A 116 3.51 8.42 -11.46
C ILE A 116 2.65 7.91 -10.30
N ARG A 117 3.22 7.70 -9.10
CA ARG A 117 2.47 7.18 -7.94
C ARG A 117 1.34 8.12 -7.53
N GLN A 118 1.62 9.42 -7.49
CA GLN A 118 0.61 10.41 -7.10
C GLN A 118 -0.42 10.65 -8.21
N ASN A 119 -0.03 10.46 -9.49
CA ASN A 119 -0.97 10.46 -10.60
C ASN A 119 -1.92 9.26 -10.53
N GLU A 120 -1.41 8.07 -10.22
CA GLU A 120 -2.20 6.86 -9.95
C GLU A 120 -3.20 7.12 -8.82
N LEU A 121 -2.74 7.65 -7.69
CA LEU A 121 -3.59 7.98 -6.55
C LEU A 121 -4.70 8.98 -6.92
N ALA A 122 -4.37 10.04 -7.65
CA ALA A 122 -5.36 11.03 -8.07
C ALA A 122 -6.42 10.44 -9.00
N VAL A 123 -6.04 9.57 -9.94
CA VAL A 123 -6.99 8.92 -10.86
C VAL A 123 -7.98 8.06 -10.09
N ILE A 124 -7.51 7.22 -9.16
CA ILE A 124 -8.41 6.33 -8.40
C ILE A 124 -9.30 7.10 -7.42
N GLU A 125 -8.79 8.12 -6.71
CA GLU A 125 -9.63 8.94 -5.84
C GLU A 125 -10.67 9.72 -6.63
N LYS A 126 -10.30 10.26 -7.80
CA LYS A 126 -11.27 10.91 -8.69
C LYS A 126 -12.33 9.91 -9.16
N ALA A 127 -11.94 8.70 -9.55
CA ALA A 127 -12.87 7.66 -9.97
C ALA A 127 -13.89 7.29 -8.87
N PHE A 128 -13.44 7.18 -7.61
CA PHE A 128 -14.35 7.00 -6.48
C PHE A 128 -15.28 8.21 -6.30
N SER A 129 -14.75 9.44 -6.36
CA SER A 129 -15.55 10.68 -6.20
C SER A 129 -16.63 10.85 -7.27
N LEU A 130 -16.39 10.33 -8.48
CA LEU A 130 -17.31 10.36 -9.62
C LEU A 130 -18.26 9.15 -9.65
N GLY A 131 -18.16 8.21 -8.70
CA GLY A 131 -18.99 7.00 -8.67
C GLY A 131 -18.67 5.99 -9.79
N LEU A 132 -17.46 6.05 -10.36
CA LEU A 132 -17.03 5.16 -11.44
C LEU A 132 -16.61 3.78 -10.92
N VAL A 133 -16.07 3.71 -9.70
CA VAL A 133 -15.72 2.44 -9.04
C VAL A 133 -16.99 1.83 -8.46
N ARG A 134 -17.53 0.81 -9.13
CA ARG A 134 -18.79 0.16 -8.75
C ARG A 134 -18.71 -1.37 -8.87
N PRO A 135 -19.49 -2.12 -8.09
CA PRO A 135 -19.54 -3.57 -8.20
C PRO A 135 -19.88 -4.03 -9.61
N THR A 136 -19.05 -4.90 -10.17
CA THR A 136 -19.24 -5.52 -11.49
C THR A 136 -19.19 -7.05 -11.35
N PRO A 137 -20.23 -7.69 -10.77
CA PRO A 137 -20.25 -9.14 -10.59
C PRO A 137 -20.17 -9.85 -11.95
N PRO A 138 -19.60 -11.08 -12.00
CA PRO A 138 -19.50 -11.83 -13.25
C PRO A 138 -20.90 -12.13 -13.82
N ALA A 139 -21.05 -11.97 -15.13
CA ALA A 139 -22.32 -12.21 -15.82
C ALA A 139 -22.76 -13.69 -15.75
N GLN A 140 -21.82 -14.62 -15.63
CA GLN A 140 -22.06 -16.05 -15.50
C GLN A 140 -21.14 -16.66 -14.46
N ARG A 141 -21.66 -17.62 -13.68
CA ARG A 141 -20.86 -18.40 -12.74
C ARG A 141 -20.37 -19.68 -13.40
N SER A 142 -19.11 -20.01 -13.20
CA SER A 142 -18.49 -21.21 -13.79
C SER A 142 -18.88 -22.52 -13.09
N GLY A 143 -19.62 -22.44 -11.98
CA GLY A 143 -19.91 -23.57 -11.09
C GLY A 143 -18.72 -24.05 -10.23
N LYS A 144 -17.53 -23.46 -10.39
CA LYS A 144 -16.32 -23.81 -9.63
C LYS A 144 -16.22 -23.00 -8.34
N LYS A 145 -15.73 -23.63 -7.28
CA LYS A 145 -15.53 -23.03 -5.95
C LYS A 145 -14.05 -22.93 -5.64
N VAL A 146 -13.58 -21.76 -5.22
CA VAL A 146 -12.18 -21.52 -4.85
C VAL A 146 -12.06 -20.94 -3.44
N ALA A 147 -11.19 -21.54 -2.63
CA ALA A 147 -10.84 -21.04 -1.30
C ALA A 147 -9.60 -20.14 -1.37
N ILE A 148 -9.65 -18.96 -0.76
CA ILE A 148 -8.50 -18.07 -0.59
C ILE A 148 -8.17 -18.00 0.89
N ILE A 149 -6.93 -18.28 1.27
CA ILE A 149 -6.51 -18.36 2.67
C ILE A 149 -5.60 -17.17 2.98
N GLY A 150 -6.12 -16.20 3.71
CA GLY A 150 -5.46 -14.93 4.03
C GLY A 150 -6.12 -13.75 3.31
N GLY A 151 -6.55 -12.76 4.09
CA GLY A 151 -7.22 -11.54 3.62
C GLY A 151 -6.28 -10.37 3.36
N GLY A 152 -5.00 -10.64 3.09
CA GLY A 152 -4.03 -9.62 2.67
C GLY A 152 -4.18 -9.23 1.19
N PRO A 153 -3.32 -8.32 0.67
CA PRO A 153 -3.40 -7.83 -0.70
C PRO A 153 -3.34 -8.94 -1.76
N ALA A 154 -2.49 -9.95 -1.55
CA ALA A 154 -2.37 -11.09 -2.47
C ALA A 154 -3.67 -11.91 -2.53
N GLY A 155 -4.26 -12.21 -1.37
CA GLY A 155 -5.54 -12.93 -1.29
C GLY A 155 -6.69 -12.14 -1.89
N LEU A 156 -6.74 -10.83 -1.63
CA LEU A 156 -7.75 -9.94 -2.19
C LEU A 156 -7.64 -9.84 -3.72
N ALA A 157 -6.43 -9.68 -4.27
CA ALA A 157 -6.23 -9.62 -5.71
C ALA A 157 -6.60 -10.95 -6.39
N CYS A 158 -6.20 -12.08 -5.79
CA CYS A 158 -6.57 -13.40 -6.28
C CYS A 158 -8.09 -13.60 -6.24
N ALA A 159 -8.75 -13.18 -5.16
CA ALA A 159 -10.18 -13.26 -5.01
C ALA A 159 -10.92 -12.42 -6.06
N ASP A 160 -10.50 -11.18 -6.29
CA ASP A 160 -11.07 -10.29 -7.31
C ASP A 160 -10.97 -10.91 -8.71
N LEU A 161 -9.78 -11.34 -9.12
CA LEU A 161 -9.56 -11.94 -10.45
C LEU A 161 -10.35 -13.22 -10.67
N LEU A 162 -10.38 -14.13 -9.69
CA LEU A 162 -11.14 -15.37 -9.79
C LEU A 162 -12.67 -15.14 -9.75
N ASN A 163 -13.13 -14.16 -8.99
CA ASN A 163 -14.54 -13.77 -8.98
C ASN A 163 -14.96 -13.20 -10.33
N ARG A 164 -14.15 -12.30 -10.93
CA ARG A 164 -14.37 -11.78 -12.28
C ARG A 164 -14.38 -12.87 -13.35
N ALA A 165 -13.55 -13.91 -13.20
CA ALA A 165 -13.56 -15.10 -14.05
C ALA A 165 -14.80 -15.99 -13.89
N GLY A 166 -15.73 -15.65 -12.98
CA GLY A 166 -16.98 -16.37 -12.76
C GLY A 166 -16.92 -17.45 -11.67
N HIS A 167 -15.80 -17.63 -10.98
CA HIS A 167 -15.72 -18.60 -9.89
C HIS A 167 -16.47 -18.11 -8.65
N THR A 168 -16.92 -19.05 -7.81
CA THR A 168 -17.45 -18.73 -6.47
C THR A 168 -16.29 -18.72 -5.49
N VAL A 169 -15.95 -17.55 -4.98
CA VAL A 169 -14.77 -17.36 -4.13
C VAL A 169 -15.17 -17.25 -2.67
N THR A 170 -14.53 -18.04 -1.80
CA THR A 170 -14.59 -17.85 -0.34
C THR A 170 -13.21 -17.49 0.19
N LEU A 171 -13.09 -16.31 0.79
CA LEU A 171 -11.89 -15.83 1.45
C LEU A 171 -11.99 -16.11 2.95
N PHE A 172 -10.99 -16.80 3.48
CA PHE A 172 -10.82 -17.09 4.89
C PHE A 172 -9.74 -16.20 5.48
N GLU A 173 -10.06 -15.47 6.54
CA GLU A 173 -9.15 -14.61 7.27
C GLU A 173 -9.07 -15.09 8.73
N ALA A 174 -7.85 -15.20 9.26
CA ALA A 174 -7.62 -15.64 10.62
C ALA A 174 -8.01 -14.56 11.63
N GLU A 175 -7.80 -13.29 11.30
CA GLU A 175 -8.15 -12.15 12.14
C GLU A 175 -9.63 -11.76 12.03
N ASP A 176 -10.07 -10.82 12.87
CA ASP A 176 -11.46 -10.35 12.93
C ASP A 176 -11.87 -9.46 11.75
N ARG A 177 -10.89 -8.83 11.09
CA ARG A 177 -11.07 -7.98 9.90
C ARG A 177 -10.07 -8.30 8.79
N VAL A 178 -10.49 -8.13 7.55
CA VAL A 178 -9.70 -8.37 6.33
C VAL A 178 -8.78 -7.19 6.01
N GLY A 179 -7.59 -7.48 5.48
CA GLY A 179 -6.61 -6.50 5.03
C GLY A 179 -5.15 -6.92 5.31
N GLY A 180 -4.95 -7.94 6.17
CA GLY A 180 -3.62 -8.39 6.56
C GLY A 180 -2.73 -7.25 7.05
N TYR A 181 -1.51 -7.17 6.54
CA TYR A 181 -0.56 -6.12 6.91
C TYR A 181 -1.05 -4.70 6.54
N LEU A 182 -1.88 -4.53 5.51
CA LEU A 182 -2.48 -3.22 5.17
C LEU A 182 -3.34 -2.69 6.32
N ARG A 183 -4.00 -3.58 7.06
CA ARG A 183 -4.87 -3.23 8.17
C ARG A 183 -4.14 -3.16 9.51
N TYR A 184 -3.34 -4.17 9.82
CA TYR A 184 -2.75 -4.31 11.16
C TYR A 184 -1.31 -3.80 11.25
N GLY A 185 -0.59 -3.69 10.13
CA GLY A 185 0.80 -3.22 10.12
C GLY A 185 0.91 -1.74 9.78
N ILE A 186 0.51 -1.36 8.57
CA ILE A 186 0.66 0.01 8.06
C ILE A 186 -0.22 0.95 8.90
N PRO A 187 0.27 2.07 9.43
CA PRO A 187 -0.55 3.02 10.19
C PRO A 187 -1.60 3.76 9.36
N ASP A 188 -2.70 4.19 9.98
CA ASP A 188 -3.76 5.01 9.33
C ASP A 188 -3.23 6.29 8.68
N PHE A 189 -2.20 6.89 9.25
CA PHE A 189 -1.62 8.12 8.72
C PHE A 189 -0.90 7.93 7.38
N LYS A 190 -0.61 6.68 6.97
CA LYS A 190 -0.13 6.30 5.63
C LYS A 190 -1.20 5.69 4.76
N LEU A 191 -2.08 4.87 5.36
CA LEU A 191 -3.17 4.18 4.68
C LEU A 191 -4.35 4.07 5.63
N SER A 192 -5.29 4.99 5.49
CA SER A 192 -6.55 4.99 6.23
C SER A 192 -7.32 3.68 6.01
N LYS A 193 -7.84 3.08 7.09
CA LYS A 193 -8.56 1.79 6.99
C LYS A 193 -9.88 1.89 6.24
N SER A 194 -10.47 3.09 6.16
CA SER A 194 -11.67 3.31 5.36
C SER A 194 -11.45 3.05 3.87
N ILE A 195 -10.21 3.20 3.38
CA ILE A 195 -9.83 2.89 2.00
C ILE A 195 -9.89 1.38 1.74
N ILE A 196 -9.52 0.57 2.73
CA ILE A 196 -9.66 -0.89 2.68
C ILE A 196 -11.15 -1.24 2.75
N ASP A 197 -11.90 -0.66 3.68
CA ASP A 197 -13.32 -0.95 3.90
C ASP A 197 -14.18 -0.66 2.66
N ARG A 198 -13.96 0.50 1.99
CA ARG A 198 -14.71 0.84 0.77
C ARG A 198 -14.44 -0.16 -0.37
N ARG A 199 -13.22 -0.68 -0.49
CA ARG A 199 -12.88 -1.70 -1.50
C ARG A 199 -13.49 -3.05 -1.14
N LEU A 200 -13.45 -3.45 0.13
CA LEU A 200 -14.08 -4.69 0.59
C LEU A 200 -15.58 -4.69 0.34
N ALA A 201 -16.26 -3.56 0.57
CA ALA A 201 -17.68 -3.43 0.27
C ALA A 201 -18.00 -3.72 -1.21
N ILE A 202 -17.15 -3.27 -2.14
CA ILE A 202 -17.28 -3.57 -3.57
C ILE A 202 -17.11 -5.06 -3.84
N LEU A 203 -16.02 -5.65 -3.35
CA LEU A 203 -15.72 -7.07 -3.55
C LEU A 203 -16.81 -7.99 -2.98
N MET A 204 -17.36 -7.65 -1.81
CA MET A 204 -18.49 -8.37 -1.22
C MET A 204 -19.77 -8.22 -2.06
N ALA A 205 -20.05 -7.02 -2.57
CA ALA A 205 -21.18 -6.77 -3.46
C ALA A 205 -21.05 -7.49 -4.81
N GLU A 206 -19.82 -7.80 -5.26
CA GLU A 206 -19.55 -8.64 -6.44
C GLU A 206 -19.71 -10.15 -6.18
N GLY A 207 -20.00 -10.52 -4.92
CA GLY A 207 -20.32 -11.89 -4.51
C GLY A 207 -19.15 -12.67 -3.90
N ILE A 208 -18.04 -12.01 -3.54
CA ILE A 208 -16.97 -12.66 -2.78
C ILE A 208 -17.45 -12.91 -1.35
N ILE A 209 -17.38 -14.17 -0.90
CA ILE A 209 -17.77 -14.58 0.44
C ILE A 209 -16.56 -14.41 1.36
N ILE A 210 -16.71 -13.67 2.46
CA ILE A 210 -15.65 -13.45 3.43
C ILE A 210 -16.00 -14.15 4.74
N ARG A 211 -15.06 -14.92 5.27
CA ARG A 211 -15.13 -15.59 6.59
C ARG A 211 -13.92 -15.19 7.43
N THR A 212 -14.13 -14.25 8.34
CA THR A 212 -13.11 -13.83 9.32
C THR A 212 -13.06 -14.79 10.51
N LYS A 213 -12.11 -14.60 11.43
CA LYS A 213 -11.90 -15.43 12.62
C LYS A 213 -11.79 -16.93 12.30
N THR A 214 -11.23 -17.27 11.15
CA THR A 214 -11.12 -18.64 10.65
C THR A 214 -9.67 -18.94 10.28
N THR A 215 -8.96 -19.62 11.17
CA THR A 215 -7.62 -20.14 10.88
C THR A 215 -7.72 -21.51 10.24
N VAL A 216 -7.43 -21.59 8.94
CA VAL A 216 -7.32 -22.86 8.24
C VAL A 216 -6.17 -23.69 8.81
N GLY A 217 -6.42 -24.97 9.07
CA GLY A 217 -5.51 -25.88 9.78
C GLY A 217 -5.82 -26.02 11.27
N ARG A 218 -6.60 -25.10 11.85
CA ARG A 218 -7.06 -25.18 13.25
C ARG A 218 -8.58 -25.17 13.34
N ASP A 219 -9.21 -24.10 12.88
CA ASP A 219 -10.66 -23.88 12.98
C ASP A 219 -11.40 -24.53 11.79
N LEU A 220 -10.75 -24.55 10.61
CA LEU A 220 -11.19 -25.30 9.43
C LEU A 220 -10.10 -26.33 9.07
N PRO A 221 -10.38 -27.64 9.14
CA PRO A 221 -9.41 -28.66 8.73
C PRO A 221 -9.01 -28.50 7.27
N VAL A 222 -7.72 -28.68 6.96
CA VAL A 222 -7.22 -28.57 5.57
C VAL A 222 -7.93 -29.58 4.64
N THR A 223 -8.32 -30.74 5.17
CA THR A 223 -9.08 -31.76 4.41
C THR A 223 -10.45 -31.27 3.94
N ALA A 224 -11.06 -30.31 4.63
CA ALA A 224 -12.31 -29.69 4.18
C ALA A 224 -12.10 -28.87 2.90
N LEU A 225 -10.92 -28.27 2.71
CA LEU A 225 -10.62 -27.51 1.49
C LEU A 225 -10.66 -28.41 0.25
N SER A 226 -10.03 -29.58 0.30
CA SER A 226 -10.01 -30.53 -0.81
C SER A 226 -11.37 -31.17 -1.08
N LYS A 227 -12.28 -31.16 -0.10
CA LYS A 227 -13.63 -31.73 -0.22
C LYS A 227 -14.63 -30.72 -0.78
N ASP A 228 -14.56 -29.48 -0.32
CA ASP A 228 -15.60 -28.47 -0.55
C ASP A 228 -15.26 -27.47 -1.66
N PHE A 229 -13.99 -27.44 -2.10
CA PHE A 229 -13.48 -26.51 -3.11
C PHE A 229 -12.74 -27.24 -4.23
N ASP A 230 -12.84 -26.70 -5.46
CA ASP A 230 -12.09 -27.20 -6.61
C ASP A 230 -10.61 -26.78 -6.58
N ALA A 231 -10.30 -25.66 -5.92
CA ALA A 231 -8.94 -25.14 -5.76
C ALA A 231 -8.79 -24.30 -4.48
N ALA A 232 -7.54 -24.13 -4.04
CA ALA A 232 -7.20 -23.25 -2.93
C ALA A 232 -5.95 -22.40 -3.25
N CYS A 233 -5.95 -21.15 -2.81
CA CYS A 233 -4.79 -20.25 -2.83
C CYS A 233 -4.34 -19.94 -1.40
N ILE A 234 -3.06 -20.16 -1.09
CA ILE A 234 -2.46 -19.85 0.20
C ILE A 234 -1.79 -18.47 0.11
N ALA A 235 -2.34 -17.48 0.80
CA ALA A 235 -1.91 -16.09 0.81
C ALA A 235 -1.73 -15.55 2.26
N ILE A 236 -1.17 -16.38 3.13
CA ILE A 236 -1.06 -16.12 4.59
C ILE A 236 0.08 -15.17 5.00
N GLY A 237 0.95 -14.80 4.05
CA GLY A 237 2.08 -13.90 4.29
C GLY A 237 3.17 -14.49 5.20
N ALA A 238 4.08 -13.63 5.65
CA ALA A 238 5.16 -13.97 6.58
C ALA A 238 4.89 -13.33 7.94
N ARG A 239 4.39 -14.13 8.89
CA ARG A 239 3.96 -13.65 10.22
C ARG A 239 5.03 -13.80 11.31
N GLU A 240 6.05 -14.62 11.05
CA GLU A 240 7.10 -14.90 12.04
C GLU A 240 8.09 -13.73 12.12
N ALA A 241 8.20 -13.14 13.31
CA ALA A 241 9.14 -12.05 13.56
C ALA A 241 10.57 -12.58 13.66
N ARG A 242 11.54 -11.78 13.18
CA ARG A 242 12.96 -12.08 13.39
C ARG A 242 13.34 -11.77 14.84
N VAL A 243 13.88 -12.75 15.55
CA VAL A 243 14.31 -12.60 16.93
C VAL A 243 15.80 -12.27 16.99
N LEU A 244 16.15 -11.22 17.75
CA LEU A 244 17.55 -10.91 18.08
C LEU A 244 17.89 -11.56 19.43
N SER A 245 18.61 -12.68 19.38
CA SER A 245 19.02 -13.44 20.58
C SER A 245 20.24 -12.81 21.24
N VAL A 246 20.00 -11.90 22.18
CA VAL A 246 21.04 -11.20 22.96
C VAL A 246 20.69 -11.17 24.45
N PRO A 247 21.69 -11.04 25.35
CA PRO A 247 21.43 -10.88 26.78
C PRO A 247 20.45 -9.73 27.05
N GLY A 248 19.42 -10.00 27.85
CA GLY A 248 18.39 -9.02 28.19
C GLY A 248 17.21 -8.94 27.20
N ARG A 249 17.10 -9.82 26.20
CA ARG A 249 15.94 -9.86 25.27
C ARG A 249 14.59 -9.96 25.98
N ASP A 250 14.55 -10.63 27.13
CA ASP A 250 13.31 -10.86 27.90
C ASP A 250 12.99 -9.74 28.91
N LEU A 251 13.76 -8.64 28.91
CA LEU A 251 13.47 -7.48 29.75
C LEU A 251 12.17 -6.80 29.33
N LYS A 252 11.46 -6.23 30.32
CA LYS A 252 10.22 -5.48 30.08
C LYS A 252 10.47 -4.26 29.19
N GLY A 253 9.54 -3.97 28.29
CA GLY A 253 9.61 -2.85 27.35
C GLY A 253 10.21 -3.19 25.99
N ILE A 254 10.59 -4.45 25.74
CA ILE A 254 11.08 -4.92 24.44
C ILE A 254 9.94 -5.63 23.70
N HIS A 255 9.41 -4.97 22.67
CA HIS A 255 8.26 -5.44 21.90
C HIS A 255 8.64 -5.72 20.44
N PHE A 256 7.96 -6.66 19.80
CA PHE A 256 8.05 -6.75 18.34
C PHE A 256 7.27 -5.61 17.70
N ALA A 257 7.76 -5.13 16.55
CA ALA A 257 7.12 -4.03 15.84
C ALA A 257 5.65 -4.31 15.50
N MET A 258 5.33 -5.54 15.11
CA MET A 258 3.94 -5.91 14.78
C MET A 258 3.02 -5.91 16.00
N GLU A 259 3.51 -6.26 17.19
CA GLU A 259 2.71 -6.16 18.42
C GLU A 259 2.34 -4.70 18.69
N TYR A 260 3.31 -3.79 18.56
CA TYR A 260 3.12 -2.37 18.77
C TYR A 260 2.20 -1.72 17.73
N LEU A 261 2.45 -1.97 16.44
CA LEU A 261 1.70 -1.38 15.34
C LEU A 261 0.27 -1.92 15.25
N GLU A 262 0.08 -3.24 15.44
CA GLU A 262 -1.25 -3.83 15.44
C GLU A 262 -2.10 -3.26 16.58
N GLN A 263 -1.52 -3.19 17.78
CA GLN A 263 -2.20 -2.63 18.94
C GLN A 263 -2.63 -1.18 18.68
N GLN A 264 -1.74 -0.34 18.14
CA GLN A 264 -2.09 1.04 17.80
C GLN A 264 -3.20 1.11 16.75
N ASN A 265 -3.11 0.34 15.66
CA ASN A 265 -4.12 0.35 14.60
C ASN A 265 -5.50 -0.09 15.12
N ARG A 266 -5.54 -1.04 16.07
CA ARG A 266 -6.75 -1.45 16.78
C ARG A 266 -7.33 -0.33 17.64
N VAL A 267 -6.50 0.39 18.38
CA VAL A 267 -6.93 1.57 19.16
C VAL A 267 -7.53 2.65 18.25
N VAL A 268 -6.88 2.95 17.11
CA VAL A 268 -7.40 3.92 16.12
C VAL A 268 -8.73 3.45 15.53
N ALA A 269 -8.91 2.14 15.33
CA ALA A 269 -10.16 1.54 14.89
C ALA A 269 -11.25 1.51 15.98
N GLY A 270 -10.96 1.94 17.21
CA GLY A 270 -11.89 1.99 18.33
C GLY A 270 -11.96 0.71 19.17
N ASP A 271 -11.04 -0.23 18.98
CA ASP A 271 -10.97 -1.43 19.82
C ASP A 271 -10.49 -1.07 21.24
N ALA A 272 -11.12 -1.68 22.25
CA ALA A 272 -10.69 -1.55 23.63
C ALA A 272 -9.52 -2.50 23.91
N ILE A 273 -8.45 -1.97 24.49
CA ILE A 273 -7.26 -2.73 24.88
C ILE A 273 -7.04 -2.49 26.38
N PRO A 274 -6.89 -3.56 27.19
CA PRO A 274 -6.66 -3.41 28.62
C PRO A 274 -5.45 -2.50 28.90
N GLU A 275 -5.58 -1.67 29.93
CA GLU A 275 -4.59 -0.65 30.28
C GLU A 275 -3.21 -1.27 30.59
N GLU A 276 -3.23 -2.45 31.22
CA GLU A 276 -2.09 -3.26 31.60
C GLU A 276 -1.35 -3.92 30.41
N GLU A 277 -2.03 -4.07 29.26
CA GLU A 277 -1.48 -4.65 28.03
C GLU A 277 -1.01 -3.56 27.05
N LEU A 278 -1.37 -2.29 27.29
CA LEU A 278 -1.10 -1.21 26.36
C LEU A 278 0.38 -0.82 26.31
N ILE A 279 0.97 -0.92 25.11
CA ILE A 279 2.31 -0.48 24.78
C ILE A 279 2.26 1.03 24.52
N ARG A 280 2.80 1.79 25.48
CA ARG A 280 2.84 3.26 25.43
C ARG A 280 4.24 3.81 25.21
N ALA A 281 4.33 4.78 24.32
CA ALA A 281 5.52 5.60 24.13
C ALA A 281 5.46 6.96 24.85
N TYR A 282 4.30 7.38 25.38
CA TYR A 282 4.12 8.69 26.02
C TYR A 282 5.17 8.98 27.10
N ASP A 283 5.87 10.11 26.96
CA ASP A 283 6.95 10.57 27.84
C ASP A 283 8.10 9.55 28.03
N ARG A 284 8.28 8.62 27.07
CA ARG A 284 9.38 7.64 27.06
C ARG A 284 10.48 8.02 26.07
N HIS A 285 11.69 7.54 26.33
CA HIS A 285 12.76 7.47 25.35
C HIS A 285 12.64 6.14 24.59
N VAL A 286 12.26 6.18 23.32
CA VAL A 286 11.99 5.00 22.49
C VAL A 286 13.17 4.70 21.58
N ILE A 287 13.57 3.43 21.52
CA ILE A 287 14.57 2.93 20.57
C ILE A 287 13.87 1.99 19.59
N VAL A 288 13.96 2.29 18.30
CA VAL A 288 13.46 1.45 17.21
C VAL A 288 14.64 0.77 16.53
N ILE A 289 14.66 -0.56 16.52
CA ILE A 289 15.72 -1.34 15.87
C ILE A 289 15.21 -1.83 14.50
N GLY A 290 15.76 -1.23 13.43
CA GLY A 290 15.42 -1.51 12.04
C GLY A 290 15.14 -0.24 11.22
N GLY A 291 15.76 -0.13 10.05
CA GLY A 291 15.67 1.02 9.13
C GLY A 291 14.72 0.83 7.95
N GLY A 292 13.92 -0.24 7.93
CA GLY A 292 12.88 -0.46 6.93
C GLY A 292 11.59 0.32 7.20
N ASP A 293 10.59 0.14 6.34
CA ASP A 293 9.28 0.81 6.44
C ASP A 293 8.57 0.53 7.78
N THR A 294 8.64 -0.70 8.28
CA THR A 294 8.11 -1.06 9.62
C THR A 294 8.76 -0.25 10.74
N GLY A 295 10.06 0.04 10.63
CA GLY A 295 10.76 0.89 11.58
C GLY A 295 10.29 2.34 11.50
N ALA A 296 10.13 2.88 10.29
CA ALA A 296 9.57 4.21 10.07
C ALA A 296 8.12 4.33 10.60
N ASP A 297 7.31 3.28 10.44
CA ASP A 297 5.95 3.21 11.00
C ASP A 297 5.97 3.25 12.55
N CYS A 298 6.90 2.54 13.18
CA CYS A 298 7.09 2.58 14.63
C CYS A 298 7.52 3.98 15.10
N VAL A 299 8.41 4.65 14.37
CA VAL A 299 8.85 6.02 14.67
C VAL A 299 7.68 6.99 14.57
N GLY A 300 6.94 6.97 13.45
CA GLY A 300 5.76 7.84 13.26
C GLY A 300 4.67 7.59 14.32
N THR A 301 4.49 6.34 14.72
CA THR A 301 3.53 5.98 15.78
C THR A 301 3.99 6.47 17.15
N ALA A 302 5.27 6.27 17.51
CA ALA A 302 5.82 6.72 18.80
C ALA A 302 5.78 8.25 18.95
N ASN A 303 6.05 8.99 17.86
CA ASN A 303 5.93 10.44 17.85
C ASN A 303 4.49 10.89 18.15
N ARG A 304 3.49 10.26 17.52
CA ARG A 304 2.06 10.56 17.76
C ARG A 304 1.56 10.17 19.14
N GLN A 305 2.14 9.14 19.73
CA GLN A 305 1.89 8.78 21.12
C GLN A 305 2.56 9.74 22.12
N GLY A 306 3.34 10.73 21.69
CA GLY A 306 3.99 11.71 22.55
C GLY A 306 5.28 11.21 23.22
N ALA A 307 6.08 10.41 22.51
CA ALA A 307 7.41 10.03 22.97
C ALA A 307 8.28 11.25 23.29
N ARG A 308 9.04 11.18 24.39
CA ARG A 308 10.01 12.23 24.76
C ARG A 308 11.16 12.31 23.76
N SER A 309 11.60 11.15 23.26
CA SER A 309 12.53 11.06 22.13
C SER A 309 12.37 9.73 21.42
N VAL A 310 12.66 9.70 20.12
CA VAL A 310 12.73 8.46 19.35
C VAL A 310 14.08 8.36 18.67
N THR A 311 14.76 7.23 18.83
CA THR A 311 16.04 6.93 18.17
C THR A 311 15.87 5.68 17.31
N GLN A 312 16.13 5.80 16.01
CA GLN A 312 16.11 4.68 15.08
C GLN A 312 17.54 4.18 14.84
N LEU A 313 17.75 2.88 14.97
CA LEU A 313 19.03 2.22 14.75
C LEU A 313 18.93 1.26 13.57
N GLU A 314 19.84 1.37 12.61
CA GLU A 314 19.98 0.47 11.46
C GLU A 314 21.34 -0.23 11.53
N LEU A 315 21.34 -1.53 11.19
CA LEU A 315 22.53 -2.37 11.17
C LEU A 315 23.41 -2.09 9.95
N LEU A 316 22.77 -1.77 8.82
CA LEU A 316 23.46 -1.53 7.55
C LEU A 316 24.13 -0.15 7.51
N PRO A 317 25.22 0.01 6.74
CA PRO A 317 25.82 1.32 6.48
C PRO A 317 24.82 2.29 5.86
N GLN A 318 25.03 3.58 6.09
CA GLN A 318 24.24 4.64 5.46
C GLN A 318 24.28 4.48 3.93
N PRO A 319 23.12 4.38 3.25
CA PRO A 319 23.08 4.29 1.80
C PRO A 319 23.66 5.55 1.12
N PRO A 320 24.19 5.43 -0.10
CA PRO A 320 24.73 6.57 -0.84
C PRO A 320 23.63 7.60 -1.17
N ALA A 321 24.06 8.85 -1.38
CA ALA A 321 23.16 9.94 -1.79
C ALA A 321 22.73 9.86 -3.27
N GLY A 322 23.51 9.16 -4.10
CA GLY A 322 23.26 9.01 -5.54
C GLY A 322 23.45 7.58 -6.01
N ARG A 323 23.05 7.31 -7.26
CA ARG A 323 23.16 5.98 -7.88
C ARG A 323 24.62 5.53 -7.93
N SER A 324 24.85 4.24 -7.68
CA SER A 324 26.16 3.61 -7.84
C SER A 324 26.29 2.93 -9.21
N GLU A 325 27.52 2.63 -9.64
CA GLU A 325 27.77 1.85 -10.86
C GLU A 325 27.16 0.45 -10.82
N LYS A 326 26.90 -0.10 -9.62
CA LYS A 326 26.27 -1.41 -9.44
C LYS A 326 24.74 -1.35 -9.60
N GLU A 327 24.15 -0.18 -9.48
CA GLU A 327 22.71 0.05 -9.55
C GLU A 327 22.40 1.23 -10.51
N PRO A 328 22.83 1.13 -11.79
CA PRO A 328 22.63 2.18 -12.77
C PRO A 328 21.14 2.32 -13.11
N TRP A 329 20.75 3.44 -13.71
CA TRP A 329 19.46 3.53 -14.39
C TRP A 329 19.36 2.42 -15.44
N PRO A 330 18.22 1.71 -15.59
CA PRO A 330 16.90 1.96 -15.01
C PRO A 330 16.59 1.19 -13.72
N LEU A 331 17.58 0.56 -13.06
CA LEU A 331 17.36 -0.23 -11.84
C LEU A 331 16.85 0.63 -10.69
N TRP A 332 16.14 0.03 -9.74
CA TRP A 332 15.72 0.70 -8.51
C TRP A 332 16.92 0.82 -7.56
N PRO A 333 17.42 2.04 -7.27
CA PRO A 333 18.65 2.22 -6.52
C PRO A 333 18.43 2.18 -4.99
N ARG A 334 19.41 1.69 -4.25
CA ARG A 334 19.44 1.80 -2.78
C ARG A 334 20.03 3.15 -2.37
N LEU A 335 19.17 4.16 -2.30
CA LEU A 335 19.52 5.51 -1.85
C LEU A 335 19.05 5.75 -0.43
N LEU A 336 19.65 6.76 0.22
CA LEU A 336 19.18 7.22 1.53
C LEU A 336 17.76 7.78 1.36
N LYS A 337 16.81 7.20 2.09
CA LYS A 337 15.41 7.63 2.08
C LYS A 337 15.08 8.31 3.39
N THR A 338 14.43 9.46 3.30
CA THR A 338 13.76 10.10 4.43
C THR A 338 12.27 9.87 4.28
N SER A 339 11.62 9.45 5.36
CA SER A 339 10.18 9.24 5.39
C SER A 339 9.53 10.31 6.27
N SER A 340 8.37 10.80 5.85
CA SER A 340 7.55 11.78 6.59
C SER A 340 6.59 11.11 7.59
N SER A 341 6.77 9.81 7.85
CA SER A 341 5.95 8.97 8.74
C SER A 341 5.69 9.65 10.08
#